data_AF-A0A955FSR0-F1
#
_entry.id   AF-A0A955FSR0-F1
#
_cell.length_a   1.000
_cell.length_b   1.000
_cell.length_c   1.000
_cell.angle_alpha   90.00
_cell.angle_beta   90.00
_cell.angle_gamma   90.00
#
_symmetry.space_group_name_H-M   'P 1'
#
loop_
_entity.id
_entity.type
_entity.pdbx_description
1 polymer ?
#
loop_
_entity_poly.entity_id
_entity_poly.type
_entity_poly.pdbx_seq_one_letter_code
_entity_poly.pdbx_strand_id
1 'polypeptide(L)'
;PLLRLSRGEKRGTPRARAQILANTYEAVIGAIYLDQGYEAARQFIADSLLGTFDDILATGSWQDPKSQLQEMAQSKDGHTPIYKV
;
A
#
# COMPACT_ATOMS: atom_id res chain seq x y z
N PRO A 1 5.58 -13.11 15.35
CA PRO A 1 4.72 -13.07 14.14
C PRO A 1 3.44 -12.29 14.47
N LEU A 2 3.07 -11.30 13.67
CA LEU A 2 1.97 -10.37 13.97
C LEU A 2 0.57 -10.97 13.74
N LEU A 3 0.46 -12.10 13.03
CA LEU A 3 -0.81 -12.73 12.67
C LEU A 3 -0.76 -14.26 12.80
N ARG A 4 -1.81 -14.85 13.36
CA ARG A 4 -1.96 -16.31 13.47
C ARG A 4 -2.69 -16.85 12.25
N LEU A 5 -1.94 -17.47 11.36
CA LEU A 5 -2.46 -18.08 10.14
C LEU A 5 -2.60 -19.60 10.26
N SER A 6 -3.54 -20.16 9.49
CA SER A 6 -3.67 -21.60 9.31
C SER A 6 -2.40 -22.21 8.68
N ARG A 7 -2.23 -23.53 8.78
CA ARG A 7 -1.05 -24.20 8.21
C ARG A 7 -0.94 -24.02 6.68
N GLY A 8 -2.07 -23.96 5.97
CA GLY A 8 -2.11 -23.73 4.52
C GLY A 8 -1.65 -22.31 4.17
N GLU A 9 -2.25 -21.31 4.81
CA GLU A 9 -1.93 -19.89 4.54
C GLU A 9 -0.49 -19.52 4.90
N LYS A 10 0.09 -20.15 5.93
CA LYS A 10 1.51 -19.95 6.28
C LYS A 10 2.48 -20.34 5.16
N ARG A 11 2.12 -21.29 4.32
CA ARG A 11 2.93 -21.78 3.20
C ARG A 11 2.71 -20.97 1.91
N GLY A 12 1.84 -19.96 1.95
CA GLY A 12 1.58 -19.08 0.81
C GLY A 12 2.79 -18.22 0.43
N THR A 13 2.70 -17.58 -0.74
CA THR A 13 3.74 -16.70 -1.26
C THR A 13 3.92 -15.45 -0.38
N PRO A 14 5.08 -14.76 -0.42
CA PRO A 14 5.26 -13.48 0.25
C PRO A 14 4.17 -12.45 -0.12
N ARG A 15 3.79 -12.39 -1.40
CA ARG A 15 2.74 -11.50 -1.90
C ARG A 15 1.37 -11.82 -1.29
N ALA A 16 0.99 -13.10 -1.23
CA ALA A 16 -0.27 -13.50 -0.61
C ALA A 16 -0.30 -13.13 0.88
N ARG A 17 0.82 -13.32 1.60
CA ARG A 17 0.93 -12.95 3.02
C ARG A 17 0.83 -11.44 3.25
N ALA A 18 1.41 -10.62 2.35
CA ALA A 18 1.27 -9.17 2.41
C ALA A 18 -0.20 -8.74 2.21
N GLN A 19 -0.92 -9.37 1.26
CA GLN A 19 -2.34 -9.11 1.05
C GLN A 19 -3.18 -9.45 2.29
N ILE A 20 -2.93 -10.60 2.93
CA ILE A 20 -3.64 -10.99 4.15
C ILE A 20 -3.40 -9.99 5.28
N LEU A 21 -2.16 -9.51 5.42
CA LEU A 21 -1.83 -8.52 6.44
C LEU A 21 -2.56 -7.20 6.19
N ALA A 22 -2.56 -6.71 4.95
CA ALA A 22 -3.29 -5.51 4.55
C ALA A 22 -4.80 -5.63 4.83
N ASN A 23 -5.42 -6.74 4.39
CA ASN A 23 -6.84 -6.99 4.63
C ASN A 23 -7.18 -7.08 6.12
N THR A 24 -6.29 -7.67 6.93
CA THR A 24 -6.51 -7.74 8.39
C THR A 24 -6.41 -6.35 9.02
N TYR A 25 -5.47 -5.52 8.57
CA TYR A 25 -5.35 -4.14 9.04
C TYR A 25 -6.63 -3.34 8.74
N GLU A 26 -7.16 -3.43 7.51
CA GLU A 26 -8.45 -2.82 7.14
C GLU A 26 -9.62 -3.34 7.99
N ALA A 27 -9.65 -4.65 8.28
CA ALA A 27 -10.68 -5.23 9.14
C ALA A 27 -10.62 -4.71 10.58
N VAL A 28 -9.42 -4.49 11.13
CA VAL A 28 -9.24 -3.88 12.46
C VAL A 28 -9.72 -2.44 12.48
N ILE A 29 -9.41 -1.65 11.44
CA ILE A 29 -9.95 -0.29 11.30
C ILE A 29 -11.48 -0.32 11.29
N GLY A 30 -12.08 -1.22 10.50
CA GLY A 30 -13.52 -1.38 10.45
C GLY A 30 -14.12 -1.75 11.81
N ALA A 31 -13.47 -2.62 12.57
CA ALA A 31 -13.90 -2.97 13.92
C ALA A 31 -13.85 -1.77 14.88
N ILE A 32 -12.76 -0.99 14.86
CA ILE A 32 -12.63 0.24 15.68
C ILE A 32 -13.70 1.25 15.28
N TYR A 33 -13.95 1.42 13.98
CA TYR A 33 -15.00 2.32 13.50
C TYR A 33 -16.38 1.92 14.00
N LEU A 34 -16.71 0.64 13.96
CA LEU A 34 -18.02 0.13 14.41
C LEU A 34 -18.18 0.20 15.94
N ASP A 35 -17.09 0.02 16.69
CA ASP A 35 -17.10 0.01 18.16
C ASP A 35 -17.02 1.43 18.78
N GLN A 36 -16.18 2.30 18.21
CA GLN A 36 -15.78 3.59 18.80
C GLN A 36 -16.02 4.79 17.87
N GLY A 37 -16.48 4.57 16.64
CA GLY A 37 -16.80 5.62 15.69
C GLY A 37 -15.62 6.15 14.88
N TYR A 38 -15.91 7.17 14.06
CA TYR A 38 -14.99 7.71 13.07
C TYR A 38 -13.69 8.28 13.66
N GLU A 39 -13.79 9.12 14.69
CA GLU A 39 -12.60 9.81 15.23
C GLU A 39 -11.58 8.84 15.83
N ALA A 40 -12.04 7.77 16.50
CA ALA A 40 -11.16 6.74 17.02
C ALA A 40 -10.42 6.00 15.88
N ALA A 41 -11.14 5.64 14.82
CA ALA A 41 -10.53 5.00 13.65
C ALA A 41 -9.55 5.94 12.91
N ARG A 42 -9.91 7.22 12.75
CA ARG A 42 -9.05 8.24 12.14
C ARG A 42 -7.75 8.42 12.91
N GLN A 43 -7.84 8.51 14.23
CA GLN A 43 -6.67 8.67 15.10
C GLN A 43 -5.77 7.42 15.04
N PHE A 44 -6.36 6.22 15.10
CA PHE A 44 -5.60 4.97 14.95
C PHE A 44 -4.82 4.93 13.63
N ILE A 45 -5.46 5.26 12.50
CA ILE A 45 -4.79 5.30 11.19
C ILE A 45 -3.63 6.32 11.19
N ALA A 46 -3.85 7.51 11.74
CA ALA A 46 -2.83 8.54 11.81
C ALA A 46 -1.60 8.07 12.58
N ASP A 47 -1.81 7.42 13.73
CA ASP A 47 -0.73 7.00 14.61
C ASP A 47 -0.01 5.73 14.10
N SER A 48 -0.71 4.81 13.45
CA SER A 48 -0.13 3.52 13.04
C SER A 48 0.33 3.42 11.60
N LEU A 49 -0.21 4.25 10.68
CA LEU A 49 0.09 4.17 9.25
C LEU A 49 0.81 5.40 8.71
N LEU A 50 0.48 6.60 9.21
CA LEU A 50 0.96 7.83 8.59
C LEU A 50 2.39 8.23 8.99
N GLY A 51 3.02 7.53 9.94
CA GLY A 51 4.38 7.83 10.39
C GLY A 51 5.46 7.81 9.30
N THR A 52 5.25 7.10 8.19
CA THR A 52 6.15 7.07 7.02
C THR A 52 5.62 7.86 5.82
N PHE A 53 4.47 8.51 5.96
CA PHE A 53 3.76 9.11 4.84
C PHE A 53 4.49 10.34 4.28
N ASP A 54 5.07 11.16 5.16
CA ASP A 54 5.85 12.34 4.77
C ASP A 54 7.04 11.97 3.88
N ASP A 55 7.76 10.90 4.22
CA ASP A 55 8.88 10.39 3.41
C ASP A 55 8.42 9.86 2.05
N ILE A 56 7.27 9.16 2.00
CA ILE A 56 6.69 8.66 0.75
C ILE A 56 6.32 9.82 -0.17
N LEU A 57 5.73 10.88 0.39
CA LEU A 57 5.38 12.10 -0.36
C LEU A 57 6.63 12.83 -0.85
N ALA A 58 7.63 13.01 0.02
CA ALA A 58 8.87 13.70 -0.32
C ALA A 58 9.68 12.97 -1.40
N THR A 59 9.71 11.64 -1.35
CA THR A 59 10.45 10.81 -2.32
C THR A 59 9.68 10.59 -3.62
N GLY A 60 8.37 10.84 -3.65
CA GLY A 60 7.52 10.50 -4.80
C GLY A 60 7.44 8.99 -5.09
N SER A 61 7.83 8.15 -4.13
CA SER A 61 7.90 6.68 -4.29
C SER A 61 6.54 6.00 -4.51
N TRP A 62 5.45 6.74 -4.32
CA TRP A 62 4.09 6.33 -4.67
C TRP A 62 3.81 6.38 -6.18
N GLN A 63 4.63 7.09 -6.96
CA GLN A 63 4.46 7.21 -8.40
C GLN A 63 4.97 5.96 -9.10
N ASP A 64 4.20 5.43 -10.06
CA ASP A 64 4.63 4.32 -10.89
C ASP A 64 5.80 4.77 -11.79
N PRO A 65 7.01 4.21 -11.62
CA PRO A 65 8.19 4.66 -12.36
C PRO A 65 8.05 4.48 -13.87
N LYS A 66 7.24 3.49 -14.30
CA LYS A 66 6.99 3.23 -15.71
C LYS A 66 6.10 4.31 -16.31
N SER A 67 4.97 4.63 -15.69
CA SER A 67 4.12 5.75 -16.09
C SER A 67 4.90 7.06 -16.12
N GLN A 68 5.70 7.34 -15.07
CA GLN A 68 6.53 8.54 -15.00
C GLN A 68 7.53 8.62 -16.17
N LEU A 69 8.19 7.51 -16.50
CA LEU A 69 9.10 7.45 -17.65
C LEU A 69 8.37 7.62 -18.98
N GLN A 70 7.19 7.02 -19.14
CA GLN A 70 6.39 7.15 -20.35
C GLN A 70 5.94 8.59 -20.58
N GLU A 71 5.44 9.27 -19.55
CA GLU A 71 5.02 10.67 -19.62
C GLU A 71 6.21 11.59 -19.94
N MET A 72 7.36 11.37 -19.31
CA MET A 72 8.56 12.17 -19.56
C MET A 72 9.09 11.99 -20.99
N ALA A 73 9.16 10.76 -21.49
CA ALA A 73 9.59 10.47 -22.86
C ALA A 73 8.62 11.04 -23.90
N GLN A 74 7.31 10.91 -23.68
CA GLN A 74 6.30 11.49 -24.57
C GLN A 74 6.38 13.03 -24.58
N SER A 75 6.64 13.66 -23.44
CA SER A 75 6.76 15.12 -23.34
C SER A 75 8.03 15.67 -23.98
N LYS A 76 9.16 14.96 -23.93
CA LYS A 76 10.46 15.43 -24.44
C LYS A 76 10.70 15.04 -25.89
N ASP A 77 10.37 13.80 -26.23
CA ASP A 77 10.77 13.16 -27.48
C ASP A 77 9.55 12.85 -28.39
N GLY A 78 8.33 13.14 -27.93
CA GLY A 78 7.09 12.99 -28.71
C GLY A 78 6.60 11.55 -28.89
N HIS A 79 7.26 10.57 -28.26
CA HIS A 79 6.97 9.15 -28.45
C HIS A 79 7.01 8.34 -27.14
N THR A 80 6.14 7.34 -27.03
CA THR A 80 6.07 6.42 -25.89
C THR A 80 7.16 5.33 -25.99
N PRO A 81 7.88 5.00 -24.91
CA PRO A 81 8.88 3.92 -24.89
C PRO A 81 8.29 2.56 -25.24
N ILE A 82 8.96 1.81 -26.12
CA ILE A 82 8.60 0.43 -26.50
C ILE A 82 9.47 -0.54 -25.70
N TYR A 83 8.83 -1.38 -24.89
CA TYR A 83 9.50 -2.43 -24.13
C TYR A 83 9.48 -3.74 -24.94
N LYS A 84 10.65 -4.34 -25.18
CA LYS A 84 10.77 -5.71 -25.70
C LYS A 84 11.18 -6.64 -24.57
N VAL A 85 10.54 -7.81 -24.51
CA VAL A 85 10.83 -8.90 -23.56
C VAL A 85 11.88 -9.81 -24.16
#